data_AF-A0A352F0N1-F1
#
_entry.id   AF-A0A352F0N1-F1
#
_cell.length_a   1.000
_cell.length_b   1.000
_cell.length_c   1.000
_cell.angle_alpha   90.00
_cell.angle_beta   90.00
_cell.angle_gamma   90.00
#
_symmetry.space_group_name_H-M   'P 1'
#
loop_
_entity.id
_entity.type
_entity.pdbx_description
1 polymer ?
#
loop_
_entity_poly.entity_id
_entity_poly.type
_entity_poly.pdbx_seq_one_letter_code
_entity_poly.pdbx_strand_id
1 'polypeptide(L)'
;MMSATVPYKFSNRIFNKVSFENESWPDGRAKYVPNGLRMVETLLLREYAEEDVVTCYTDSLEQFVGPETKVLAIHAHNPLGISYATDVYAKIFGENLMPL
;
A
#
# COMPACT_ATOMS: atom_id res chain seq x y z
N MET A 1 -5.86 8.88 0.82
CA MET A 1 -5.46 10.30 1.05
C MET A 1 -6.30 10.97 2.13
N MET A 2 -7.64 11.01 2.04
CA MET A 2 -8.50 11.59 3.11
C MET A 2 -8.26 11.00 4.52
N SER A 3 -7.91 9.72 4.63
CA SER A 3 -7.59 9.11 5.94
C SER A 3 -6.30 9.65 6.57
N ALA A 4 -5.32 10.04 5.76
CA ALA A 4 -4.04 10.58 6.24
C ALA A 4 -4.17 11.98 6.83
N THR A 5 -5.32 12.63 6.61
CA THR A 5 -5.59 14.00 7.04
C THR A 5 -6.32 14.04 8.36
N VAL A 6 -6.93 12.92 8.76
CA VAL A 6 -7.77 12.83 9.95
C VAL A 6 -6.88 12.49 11.15
N PRO A 7 -6.89 13.31 12.22
CA PRO A 7 -6.15 12.99 13.44
C PRO A 7 -6.52 11.59 13.95
N TYR A 8 -5.52 10.80 14.32
CA TYR A 8 -5.70 9.39 14.71
C TYR A 8 -6.81 9.18 15.76
N LYS A 9 -6.95 10.11 16.73
CA LYS A 9 -8.00 10.07 17.75
C LYS A 9 -9.44 10.05 17.20
N PHE A 10 -9.63 10.50 15.96
CA PHE A 10 -10.93 10.57 15.29
C PHE A 10 -11.10 9.54 14.17
N SER A 11 -10.06 8.78 13.83
CA SER A 11 -10.07 7.85 12.68
C SER A 11 -11.18 6.81 12.80
N ASN A 12 -11.32 6.17 13.97
CA ASN A 12 -12.33 5.15 14.25
C ASN A 12 -13.78 5.67 14.25
N ARG A 13 -13.99 6.99 14.24
CA ARG A 13 -15.30 7.62 14.24
C ARG A 13 -15.73 8.09 12.85
N ILE A 14 -14.75 8.37 11.99
CA ILE A 14 -14.95 8.90 10.63
C ILE A 14 -14.86 7.78 9.58
N PHE A 15 -14.00 6.78 9.79
CA PHE A 15 -13.80 5.69 8.85
C PHE A 15 -14.24 4.36 9.46
N ASN A 16 -14.94 3.55 8.67
CA ASN A 16 -15.19 2.16 9.02
C ASN A 16 -13.88 1.38 8.91
N LYS A 17 -13.58 0.51 9.90
CA LYS A 17 -12.38 -0.35 9.92
C LYS A 17 -12.21 -1.18 8.65
N VAL A 18 -13.32 -1.63 8.05
CA VAL A 18 -13.34 -2.36 6.77
C VAL A 18 -12.65 -1.56 5.65
N SER A 19 -12.64 -0.22 5.72
CA SER A 19 -11.97 0.64 4.73
C SER A 19 -10.44 0.53 4.77
N PHE A 20 -9.87 -0.11 5.79
CA PHE A 20 -8.44 -0.34 5.95
C PHE A 20 -8.05 -1.82 5.79
N GLU A 21 -9.02 -2.69 5.51
CA GLU A 21 -8.76 -4.10 5.28
C GLU A 21 -8.27 -4.32 3.85
N ASN A 22 -7.19 -5.07 3.75
CA ASN A 22 -6.60 -5.48 2.48
C ASN A 22 -7.19 -6.84 2.09
N GLU A 23 -7.74 -6.94 0.89
CA GLU A 23 -8.23 -8.22 0.37
C GLU A 23 -7.14 -8.96 -0.40
N SER A 24 -6.93 -10.23 -0.03
CA SER A 24 -6.09 -11.19 -0.75
C SER A 24 -6.94 -12.32 -1.32
N TRP A 25 -6.44 -12.96 -2.37
CA TRP A 25 -6.93 -14.26 -2.81
C TRP A 25 -6.57 -15.35 -1.78
N PRO A 26 -7.24 -16.52 -1.81
CA PRO A 26 -6.95 -17.62 -0.87
C PRO A 26 -5.50 -18.11 -0.89
N ASP A 27 -4.77 -17.86 -1.98
CA ASP A 27 -3.36 -18.20 -2.16
C ASP A 27 -2.39 -17.13 -1.62
N GLY A 28 -2.89 -16.04 -1.03
CA GLY A 28 -2.08 -14.96 -0.45
C GLY A 28 -1.76 -13.81 -1.41
N ARG A 29 -2.10 -13.92 -2.70
CA ARG A 29 -1.88 -12.84 -3.67
C ARG A 29 -2.79 -11.65 -3.39
N ALA A 30 -2.24 -10.43 -3.50
CA ALA A 30 -3.00 -9.22 -3.28
C ALA A 30 -4.07 -9.04 -4.38
N LYS A 31 -5.33 -8.87 -3.98
CA LYS A 31 -6.45 -8.66 -4.91
C LYS A 31 -6.49 -7.24 -5.45
N TYR A 32 -6.31 -6.27 -4.55
CA TYR A 32 -6.32 -4.84 -4.89
C TYR A 32 -4.99 -4.18 -4.55
N VAL A 33 -4.39 -3.52 -5.53
CA VAL A 33 -3.19 -2.72 -5.33
C VAL A 33 -3.28 -1.45 -6.17
N PRO A 34 -2.48 -0.41 -5.89
CA PRO A 34 -2.42 0.75 -6.76
C PRO A 34 -2.11 0.36 -8.20
N ASN A 35 -2.78 1.00 -9.15
CA ASN A 35 -2.68 0.64 -10.58
C ASN A 35 -1.24 0.58 -11.08
N GLY A 36 -0.37 1.50 -10.65
CA GLY A 36 1.05 1.49 -11.01
C GLY A 36 1.77 0.19 -10.60
N LEU A 37 1.46 -0.35 -9.42
CA LEU A 37 2.02 -1.63 -8.98
C LEU A 37 1.49 -2.80 -9.83
N ARG A 38 0.19 -2.81 -10.14
CA ARG A 38 -0.40 -3.84 -11.01
C ARG A 38 0.17 -3.79 -12.44
N MET A 39 0.50 -2.60 -12.94
CA MET A 39 1.17 -2.44 -14.23
C MET A 39 2.59 -3.03 -14.22
N VAL A 40 3.35 -2.85 -13.13
CA VAL A 40 4.69 -3.46 -13.00
C VAL A 40 4.59 -4.98 -13.04
N GLU A 41 3.68 -5.58 -12.27
CA GLU A 41 3.43 -7.02 -12.30
C GLU A 41 3.03 -7.50 -13.71
N THR A 42 2.12 -6.79 -14.37
CA THR A 42 1.68 -7.11 -15.74
C THR A 42 2.84 -7.08 -16.74
N LEU A 43 3.81 -6.18 -16.57
CA LEU A 43 4.98 -6.10 -17.45
C LEU A 43 5.97 -7.25 -17.18
N LEU A 44 6.15 -7.65 -15.93
CA LEU A 44 6.98 -8.81 -15.57
C LEU A 44 6.39 -10.12 -16.12
N LEU A 45 5.07 -10.29 -16.02
CA LEU A 45 4.35 -11.45 -16.55
C LEU A 45 4.42 -11.60 -18.09
N ARG A 46 4.97 -10.62 -18.81
CA ARG A 46 5.28 -10.77 -20.25
C ARG A 46 6.55 -11.57 -20.50
N GLU A 47 7.47 -11.57 -19.55
CA GLU A 47 8.82 -12.14 -19.69
C GLU A 47 9.06 -13.33 -18.75
N TYR A 48 8.25 -13.47 -17.70
CA TYR A 48 8.37 -14.50 -16.67
C TYR A 48 7.07 -15.29 -16.48
N ALA A 49 7.18 -16.51 -15.97
CA ALA A 49 6.04 -17.37 -15.69
C ALA A 49 5.19 -16.81 -14.52
N GLU A 50 3.90 -17.18 -14.46
CA GLU A 50 2.99 -16.67 -13.44
C GLU A 50 3.40 -17.08 -12.03
N GLU A 51 3.98 -18.28 -11.88
CA GLU A 51 4.51 -18.81 -10.64
C GLU A 51 5.74 -18.07 -10.11
N ASP A 52 6.46 -17.33 -10.97
CA ASP A 52 7.70 -16.61 -10.61
C ASP A 52 7.44 -15.14 -10.22
N VAL A 53 6.23 -14.63 -10.47
CA VAL A 53 5.89 -13.22 -10.24
C VAL A 53 4.71 -13.12 -9.28
N VAL A 54 4.91 -12.41 -8.18
CA VAL A 54 3.86 -12.23 -7.18
C VAL A 54 3.81 -10.82 -6.63
N THR A 55 2.59 -10.28 -6.53
CA THR A 55 2.28 -9.11 -5.71
C THR A 55 1.48 -9.55 -4.49
N CYS A 56 2.02 -9.32 -3.30
CA CYS A 56 1.35 -9.64 -2.03
C CYS A 56 1.45 -8.47 -1.03
N TYR A 57 0.61 -8.51 0.01
CA TYR A 57 0.81 -7.61 1.15
C TYR A 57 1.87 -8.19 2.10
N THR A 58 2.41 -7.34 2.97
CA THR A 58 3.48 -7.68 3.91
C THR A 58 3.17 -8.90 4.77
N ASP A 59 1.90 -9.09 5.15
CA ASP A 59 1.46 -10.17 6.03
C ASP A 59 1.56 -11.55 5.34
N SER A 60 1.62 -11.58 4.01
CA SER A 60 1.78 -12.80 3.21
C SER A 60 3.21 -12.98 2.70
N LEU A 61 4.15 -12.10 3.07
CA LEU A 61 5.51 -12.09 2.50
C LEU A 61 6.25 -13.42 2.75
N GLU A 62 6.14 -13.99 3.94
CA GLU A 62 6.78 -15.26 4.33
C GLU A 62 6.32 -16.46 3.49
N GLN A 63 5.17 -16.34 2.82
CA GLN A 63 4.64 -17.41 1.96
C GLN A 63 5.35 -17.47 0.60
N PHE A 64 5.98 -16.36 0.17
CA PHE A 64 6.51 -16.21 -1.19
C PHE A 64 8.02 -15.95 -1.24
N VAL A 65 8.62 -15.41 -0.17
CA VAL A 65 10.05 -15.13 -0.12
C VAL A 65 10.81 -16.34 0.38
N GLY A 66 11.82 -16.77 -0.37
CA GLY A 66 12.69 -17.90 -0.01
C GLY A 66 14.08 -17.81 -0.65
N PRO A 67 14.92 -18.84 -0.49
CA PRO A 67 16.29 -18.86 -1.02
C PRO A 67 16.40 -18.66 -2.54
N GLU A 68 15.35 -19.01 -3.28
CA GLU A 68 15.30 -18.84 -4.73
C GLU A 68 14.84 -17.45 -5.18
N THR A 69 14.33 -16.61 -4.28
CA THR A 69 13.87 -15.27 -4.62
C THR A 69 15.03 -14.43 -5.17
N LYS A 70 14.92 -14.01 -6.43
CA LYS A 70 15.96 -13.21 -7.10
C LYS A 70 15.79 -11.72 -6.89
N VAL A 71 14.54 -11.25 -6.77
CA VAL A 71 14.20 -9.83 -6.64
C VAL A 71 13.08 -9.67 -5.62
N LEU A 72 13.25 -8.73 -4.69
CA LEU A 72 12.20 -8.24 -3.80
C LEU A 72 12.06 -6.73 -4.00
N ALA A 73 10.86 -6.27 -4.33
CA ALA A 73 10.54 -4.86 -4.48
C ALA A 73 9.47 -4.44 -3.47
N ILE A 74 9.61 -3.25 -2.89
CA ILE A 74 8.66 -2.69 -1.93
C ILE A 74 8.00 -1.47 -2.56
N HIS A 75 6.68 -1.49 -2.64
CA HIS A 75 5.90 -0.32 -3.06
C HIS A 75 5.42 0.46 -1.83
N ALA A 76 5.76 1.75 -1.78
CA ALA A 76 5.21 2.70 -0.83
C ALA A 76 4.68 3.92 -1.58
N HIS A 77 3.41 4.25 -1.37
CA HIS A 77 2.77 5.37 -2.09
C HIS A 77 3.33 6.74 -1.69
N ASN A 78 3.81 6.88 -0.45
CA ASN A 78 4.45 8.10 0.06
C ASN A 78 5.37 7.73 1.24
N PRO A 79 6.52 7.09 0.99
CA PRO A 79 7.36 6.49 2.04
C PRO A 79 7.89 7.52 3.04
N LEU A 80 8.02 8.78 2.62
CA LEU A 80 8.55 9.86 3.44
C LEU A 80 7.47 10.71 4.12
N GLY A 81 6.19 10.51 3.80
CA GLY A 81 5.12 11.35 4.34
C GLY A 81 5.04 12.76 3.74
N ILE A 82 6.10 13.31 3.16
CA ILE A 82 6.24 14.74 2.77
C ILE A 82 5.60 15.18 1.43
N SER A 83 4.54 14.53 0.94
CA SER A 83 3.91 14.95 -0.32
C SER A 83 3.15 16.28 -0.19
N TYR A 84 2.96 17.00 -1.30
CA TYR A 84 2.15 18.23 -1.35
C TYR A 84 0.75 18.03 -0.73
N ALA A 85 0.11 16.91 -1.05
CA ALA A 85 -1.19 16.56 -0.52
C ALA A 85 -1.16 16.43 1.02
N THR A 86 -0.08 15.87 1.56
CA THR A 86 0.10 15.72 3.01
C THR A 86 0.15 17.08 3.72
N ASP A 87 0.87 18.07 3.18
CA ASP A 87 0.95 19.43 3.73
C ASP A 87 -0.39 20.17 3.61
N VAL A 88 -1.02 20.15 2.44
CA VAL A 88 -2.32 20.82 2.20
C VAL A 88 -3.40 20.25 3.10
N TYR A 89 -3.47 18.94 3.23
CA TYR A 89 -4.54 18.34 4.01
C TYR A 89 -4.34 18.44 5.51
N ALA A 90 -3.09 18.44 6.01
CA ALA A 90 -2.83 18.71 7.43
C ALA A 90 -3.34 20.11 7.82
N LYS A 91 -3.17 21.10 6.93
CA LYS A 91 -3.61 22.49 7.13
C LYS A 91 -5.13 22.66 7.23
N ILE A 92 -5.93 21.73 6.69
CA ILE A 92 -7.40 21.72 6.90
C ILE A 92 -7.74 21.64 8.39
N PHE A 93 -6.89 20.99 9.20
CA PHE A 93 -7.13 20.76 10.62
C PHE A 93 -6.37 21.74 11.53
N GLY A 94 -5.51 22.59 10.97
CA GLY A 94 -4.80 23.64 11.70
C GLY A 94 -3.55 24.15 10.97
N GLU A 95 -3.37 25.46 10.92
CA GLU A 95 -2.28 26.13 10.18
C GLU A 95 -0.87 25.74 10.66
N ASN A 96 -0.73 25.41 11.94
CA ASN A 96 0.55 25.06 12.58
C ASN A 96 0.75 23.54 12.77
N LEU A 97 -0.13 22.70 12.19
CA LEU A 97 0.00 21.26 12.32
C LEU A 97 0.98 20.71 11.30
N MET A 98 1.99 19.98 11.78
CA MET A 98 2.84 19.19 10.90
C MET A 98 2.19 17.83 10.62
N PRO A 99 2.24 17.34 9.37
CA PRO A 99 1.86 15.97 9.10
C PRO A 99 2.76 14.99 9.88
N LEU A 100 2.15 13.94 10.41
CA LEU A 100 2.84 12.81 11.03
C LEU A 100 3.38 11.85 9.97
#